data_AF-A0A8J8GTC2-F1
#
_entry.id   AF-A0A8J8GTC2-F1
#
_cell.length_a   1.000
_cell.length_b   1.000
_cell.length_c   1.000
_cell.angle_alpha   90.00
_cell.angle_beta   90.00
_cell.angle_gamma   90.00
#
_symmetry.space_group_name_H-M   'P 1'
#
loop_
_entity.id
_entity.type
_entity.pdbx_description
1 polymer ?
#
loop_
_entity_poly.entity_id
_entity_poly.type
_entity_poly.pdbx_seq_one_letter_code
_entity_poly.pdbx_strand_id
1 'polypeptide(L)'
;MRTPRGRATGIGAITLAMVLAIPAYASARAPAFQPPEVAAAPSDNRAEYHDGNVTTCADVTGVPDDDIQVGGQGDANAQDQYVIGTTADGKEVNVAITPAGTAAGVVVDAVVVKGGDGYNVYRAPYVPPTLPPDQNYISPLTNGGNVPDISHWFVCYHLEEAPGTNEHAVLSKIVIPPPGVPVEDLPTTYTVTVTCAGFPPFDVTFNSGGGAAVAGQEKLDLVPDGTVCTVAEQGTGGLPDGSEVTYIPADAATTGVVKGEDPLIAVVVNNFSDVDVETTSLQVTKVVDAAAGTTVPDSFTWGISCEDTHGDPTGQIDGKLTPQVVTVAAGGTVLVEDIAVGAHCAVEEDTSSLPAGWSAAYTVGDGQPSAQFPVFEVDDDQAVTVTITNTFAPVPSASPTGPALANTGDPVSRVLWWALGLLLTGVVLVGFAARRRTRSAR
;
A
#
# COMPACT_ATOMS: atom_id res chain seq x y z
N MET A 1 -25.50 -29.49 71.41
CA MET A 1 -26.31 -28.90 72.51
C MET A 1 -26.77 -27.53 72.05
N ARG A 2 -28.08 -27.32 71.84
CA ARG A 2 -28.94 -26.35 72.59
C ARG A 2 -28.24 -24.98 72.74
N THR A 3 -28.76 -23.84 72.26
CA THR A 3 -30.14 -23.28 72.30
C THR A 3 -30.18 -21.93 71.53
N PRO A 4 -31.28 -21.14 71.44
CA PRO A 4 -31.82 -20.68 70.15
C PRO A 4 -32.19 -19.17 70.08
N ARG A 5 -33.01 -18.82 69.07
CA ARG A 5 -34.05 -17.75 68.99
C ARG A 5 -33.62 -16.31 68.65
N GLY A 6 -34.25 -15.81 67.59
CA GLY A 6 -34.53 -14.39 67.37
C GLY A 6 -35.47 -14.20 66.17
N ARG A 7 -36.76 -13.97 66.43
CA ARG A 7 -37.80 -13.66 65.43
C ARG A 7 -37.62 -12.25 64.87
N ALA A 8 -37.99 -12.02 63.61
CA ALA A 8 -38.71 -10.81 63.20
C ALA A 8 -39.48 -11.05 61.90
N THR A 9 -40.81 -11.09 62.04
CA THR A 9 -41.83 -10.92 61.01
C THR A 9 -41.75 -9.51 60.42
N GLY A 10 -41.71 -9.39 59.09
CA GLY A 10 -41.82 -8.14 58.35
C GLY A 10 -42.86 -8.29 57.22
N ILE A 11 -43.91 -7.48 57.32
CA ILE A 11 -45.09 -7.45 56.46
C ILE A 11 -44.81 -6.65 55.19
N GLY A 12 -45.27 -7.16 54.04
CA GLY A 12 -45.97 -6.37 53.01
C GLY A 12 -45.14 -5.57 52.01
N ALA A 13 -45.26 -5.94 50.74
CA ALA A 13 -45.54 -5.02 49.63
C ALA A 13 -45.83 -5.84 48.37
N ILE A 14 -47.11 -6.08 48.08
CA ILE A 14 -47.53 -6.57 46.76
C ILE A 14 -47.44 -5.37 45.81
N THR A 15 -46.38 -5.34 45.01
CA THR A 15 -46.19 -4.34 43.96
C THR A 15 -46.91 -4.84 42.72
N LEU A 16 -48.08 -4.27 42.43
CA LEU A 16 -48.87 -4.58 41.23
C LEU A 16 -48.22 -3.86 40.03
N ALA A 17 -47.33 -4.57 39.31
CA ALA A 17 -46.76 -4.07 38.06
C ALA A 17 -47.80 -4.15 36.94
N MET A 18 -48.39 -3.01 36.57
CA MET A 18 -49.13 -2.88 35.31
C MET A 18 -48.16 -2.99 34.14
N VAL A 19 -48.15 -4.16 33.49
CA VAL A 19 -47.50 -4.36 32.19
C VAL A 19 -48.35 -3.69 31.11
N LEU A 20 -47.91 -2.51 30.65
CA LEU A 20 -48.39 -1.89 29.42
C LEU A 20 -47.79 -2.66 28.23
N ALA A 21 -48.60 -3.53 27.62
CA ALA A 21 -48.28 -4.11 26.32
C ALA A 21 -48.62 -3.08 25.24
N ILE A 22 -47.61 -2.37 24.74
CA ILE A 22 -47.70 -1.54 23.54
C ILE A 22 -47.69 -2.52 22.36
N PRO A 23 -48.73 -2.60 21.51
CA PRO A 23 -48.64 -3.33 20.26
C PRO A 23 -47.62 -2.60 19.37
N ALA A 24 -46.43 -3.18 19.24
CA ALA A 24 -45.47 -2.79 18.22
C ALA A 24 -46.08 -3.12 16.86
N TYR A 25 -46.66 -2.11 16.21
CA TYR A 25 -46.95 -2.19 14.79
C TYR A 25 -45.60 -2.24 14.07
N ALA A 26 -45.14 -3.45 13.77
CA ALA A 26 -44.00 -3.67 12.90
C ALA A 26 -44.43 -3.24 11.48
N SER A 27 -44.24 -1.97 11.17
CA SER A 27 -44.16 -1.51 9.79
C SER A 27 -43.02 -2.30 9.14
N ALA A 28 -43.36 -3.24 8.26
CA ALA A 28 -42.40 -3.92 7.42
C ALA A 28 -41.72 -2.85 6.55
N ARG A 29 -40.57 -2.34 7.02
CA ARG A 29 -39.65 -1.60 6.15
C ARG A 29 -39.29 -2.56 5.03
N ALA A 30 -39.46 -2.11 3.79
CA ALA A 30 -38.78 -2.74 2.68
C ALA A 30 -37.29 -2.91 3.08
N PRO A 31 -36.65 -4.05 2.79
CA PRO A 31 -35.23 -4.20 3.06
C PRO A 31 -34.52 -3.00 2.43
N ALA A 32 -33.78 -2.25 3.26
CA ALA A 32 -32.92 -1.21 2.73
C ALA A 32 -32.04 -1.87 1.67
N PHE A 33 -31.98 -1.25 0.49
CA PHE A 33 -30.98 -1.62 -0.50
C PHE A 33 -29.61 -1.48 0.20
N GLN A 34 -29.02 -2.62 0.57
CA GLN A 34 -27.63 -2.65 0.96
C GLN A 34 -26.85 -2.66 -0.34
N PRO A 35 -26.15 -1.57 -0.70
CA PRO A 35 -25.19 -1.65 -1.79
C PRO A 35 -24.27 -2.85 -1.52
N PRO A 36 -23.83 -3.57 -2.57
CA PRO A 36 -22.89 -4.67 -2.40
C PRO A 36 -21.72 -4.18 -1.55
N GLU A 37 -21.40 -4.93 -0.51
CA GLU A 37 -20.25 -4.65 0.35
C GLU A 37 -19.02 -4.57 -0.56
N VAL A 38 -18.39 -3.40 -0.60
CA VAL A 38 -17.18 -3.21 -1.37
C VAL A 38 -16.16 -4.10 -0.69
N ALA A 39 -15.72 -5.15 -1.38
CA ALA A 39 -14.72 -6.04 -0.83
C ALA A 39 -13.47 -5.24 -0.50
N ALA A 40 -12.82 -5.60 0.61
CA ALA A 40 -11.48 -5.10 0.91
C ALA A 40 -10.59 -5.24 -0.32
N ALA A 41 -9.84 -4.17 -0.59
CA ALA A 41 -9.11 -3.95 -1.82
C ALA A 41 -7.72 -3.44 -1.47
N PRO A 42 -6.73 -3.61 -2.36
CA PRO A 42 -5.44 -2.95 -2.19
C PRO A 42 -5.67 -1.45 -2.08
N SER A 43 -5.07 -0.84 -1.06
CA SER A 43 -5.05 0.62 -0.87
C SER A 43 -3.99 1.30 -1.71
N ASP A 44 -3.10 0.51 -2.29
CA ASP A 44 -1.93 0.91 -3.06
C ASP A 44 -1.79 -0.06 -4.23
N ASN A 45 -1.66 0.44 -5.45
CA ASN A 45 -1.50 -0.40 -6.65
C ASN A 45 -0.15 -1.14 -6.71
N ARG A 46 0.85 -0.71 -5.92
CA ARG A 46 2.11 -1.44 -5.71
C ARG A 46 1.89 -2.71 -4.88
N ALA A 47 0.76 -2.80 -4.18
CA ALA A 47 0.46 -3.89 -3.26
C ALA A 47 -0.37 -5.00 -3.90
N GLU A 48 0.02 -6.23 -3.60
CA GLU A 48 -0.86 -7.39 -3.73
C GLU A 48 -1.75 -7.48 -2.48
N TYR A 49 -3.07 -7.45 -2.66
CA TYR A 49 -4.02 -7.64 -1.57
C TYR A 49 -4.23 -9.12 -1.26
N HIS A 50 -4.23 -9.45 0.03
CA HIS A 50 -4.58 -10.76 0.53
C HIS A 50 -5.58 -10.67 1.69
N ASP A 51 -6.54 -11.60 1.68
CA ASP A 51 -7.53 -11.73 2.77
C ASP A 51 -6.93 -12.45 3.99
N GLY A 52 -7.44 -12.10 5.17
CA GLY A 52 -7.13 -12.76 6.42
C GLY A 52 -5.90 -12.21 7.15
N ASN A 53 -5.26 -13.09 7.92
CA ASN A 53 -4.16 -12.75 8.81
C ASN A 53 -2.87 -13.43 8.37
N VAL A 54 -1.77 -12.70 8.45
CA VAL A 54 -0.41 -13.16 8.15
C VAL A 54 0.48 -12.75 9.31
N THR A 55 1.35 -13.61 9.82
CA THR A 55 2.16 -13.25 11.01
C THR A 55 3.65 -13.44 10.80
N THR A 56 4.02 -14.21 9.77
CA THR A 56 5.41 -14.53 9.47
C THR A 56 5.70 -14.46 7.98
N CYS A 57 6.97 -14.33 7.60
CA CYS A 57 7.39 -14.37 6.19
C CYS A 57 7.01 -15.68 5.49
N ALA A 58 7.10 -16.82 6.18
CA ALA A 58 6.66 -18.11 5.68
C ALA A 58 5.14 -18.22 5.42
N ASP A 59 4.34 -17.30 5.98
CA ASP A 59 2.89 -17.24 5.70
C ASP A 59 2.59 -16.48 4.37
N VAL A 60 3.57 -15.77 3.80
CA VAL A 60 3.40 -14.92 2.61
C VAL A 60 3.67 -15.75 1.35
N THR A 61 2.67 -15.88 0.48
CA THR A 61 2.79 -16.69 -0.74
C THR A 61 3.87 -16.13 -1.67
N GLY A 62 4.89 -16.92 -1.98
CA GLY A 62 5.99 -16.52 -2.88
C GLY A 62 7.15 -15.81 -2.18
N VAL A 63 7.15 -15.72 -0.85
CA VAL A 63 8.35 -15.40 -0.04
C VAL A 63 8.98 -16.72 0.42
N PRO A 64 10.32 -16.87 0.40
CA PRO A 64 10.99 -18.04 0.99
C PRO A 64 10.69 -18.22 2.49
N ASP A 65 10.56 -19.47 2.93
CA ASP A 65 10.24 -19.80 4.33
C ASP A 65 11.38 -19.45 5.31
N ASP A 66 12.61 -19.26 4.80
CA ASP A 66 13.83 -18.99 5.56
C ASP A 66 14.23 -17.51 5.59
N ASP A 67 13.41 -16.61 5.02
CA ASP A 67 13.60 -15.17 5.12
C ASP A 67 13.65 -14.67 6.56
N ILE A 68 14.47 -13.65 6.77
CA ILE A 68 14.58 -12.95 8.05
C ILE A 68 13.44 -11.94 8.14
N GLN A 69 12.80 -11.92 9.31
CA GLN A 69 11.69 -11.02 9.58
C GLN A 69 12.10 -9.90 10.56
N VAL A 70 11.87 -8.66 10.14
CA VAL A 70 11.96 -7.47 11.02
C VAL A 70 10.59 -6.82 11.11
N GLY A 71 10.13 -6.55 12.32
CA GLY A 71 8.76 -6.08 12.58
C GLY A 71 7.97 -7.06 13.43
N GLY A 72 6.69 -6.80 13.61
CA GLY A 72 5.82 -7.60 14.46
C GLY A 72 4.52 -6.91 14.81
N GLN A 73 3.88 -7.37 15.89
CA GLN A 73 2.58 -6.88 16.34
C GLN A 73 2.59 -5.36 16.63
N GLY A 74 1.56 -4.66 16.15
CA GLY A 74 1.36 -3.22 16.32
C GLY A 74 2.06 -2.35 15.26
N ASP A 75 2.05 -1.06 15.52
CA ASP A 75 2.59 0.01 14.67
C ASP A 75 3.92 0.56 15.20
N ALA A 76 4.65 -0.20 16.02
CA ALA A 76 5.93 0.25 16.55
C ALA A 76 7.04 0.17 15.49
N ASN A 77 7.97 1.13 15.52
CA ASN A 77 9.23 1.03 14.77
C ASN A 77 9.98 -0.26 15.14
N ALA A 78 10.60 -0.89 14.16
CA ALA A 78 11.38 -2.09 14.34
C ALA A 78 12.65 -2.02 13.49
N GLN A 79 13.74 -2.56 14.01
CA GLN A 79 15.00 -2.62 13.30
C GLN A 79 15.84 -3.78 13.81
N ASP A 80 16.75 -4.24 12.96
CA ASP A 80 17.92 -4.99 13.37
C ASP A 80 19.20 -4.27 12.89
N GLN A 81 20.30 -5.01 12.72
CA GLN A 81 21.54 -4.43 12.22
C GLN A 81 21.51 -4.11 10.72
N TYR A 82 20.59 -4.68 9.94
CA TYR A 82 20.57 -4.69 8.48
C TYR A 82 19.40 -3.92 7.88
N VAL A 83 18.23 -3.97 8.51
CA VAL A 83 17.02 -3.32 8.04
C VAL A 83 16.40 -2.49 9.17
N ILE A 84 15.94 -1.30 8.83
CA ILE A 84 15.14 -0.43 9.69
C ILE A 84 13.77 -0.28 9.04
N GLY A 85 12.70 -0.44 9.81
CA GLY A 85 11.39 0.04 9.42
C GLY A 85 10.79 0.99 10.45
N THR A 86 10.23 2.07 9.95
CA THR A 86 9.64 3.14 10.75
C THR A 86 8.19 3.32 10.37
N THR A 87 7.33 3.56 11.35
CA THR A 87 5.93 3.87 11.12
C THR A 87 5.68 5.37 11.21
N ALA A 88 4.76 5.85 10.39
CA ALA A 88 4.25 7.22 10.43
C ALA A 88 2.73 7.20 10.63
N ASP A 89 2.27 8.00 11.61
CA ASP A 89 0.86 8.22 11.95
C ASP A 89 0.01 6.95 12.15
N GLY A 90 0.66 5.82 12.50
CA GLY A 90 0.01 4.53 12.70
C GLY A 90 -0.56 3.89 11.43
N LYS A 91 -0.25 4.43 10.25
CA LYS A 91 -0.85 4.02 8.96
C LYS A 91 0.14 3.69 7.88
N GLU A 92 1.33 4.27 7.94
CA GLU A 92 2.38 4.12 6.95
C GLU A 92 3.58 3.42 7.55
N VAL A 93 4.30 2.66 6.71
CA VAL A 93 5.57 2.02 7.01
C VAL A 93 6.59 2.46 5.96
N ASN A 94 7.77 2.86 6.40
CA ASN A 94 8.95 3.08 5.56
C ASN A 94 10.01 2.07 5.91
N VAL A 95 10.77 1.61 4.93
CA VAL A 95 11.81 0.59 5.09
C VAL A 95 13.13 1.12 4.51
N ALA A 96 14.19 1.03 5.29
CA ALA A 96 15.54 1.37 4.88
C ALA A 96 16.46 0.17 5.08
N ILE A 97 17.33 -0.08 4.10
CA ILE A 97 18.49 -0.96 4.30
C ILE A 97 19.58 -0.12 4.98
N THR A 98 20.12 -0.58 6.10
CA THR A 98 21.21 0.11 6.80
C THR A 98 22.51 0.02 5.99
N PRO A 99 23.53 0.86 6.26
CA PRO A 99 24.84 0.67 5.65
C PRO A 99 25.44 -0.73 5.86
N ALA A 100 25.16 -1.36 7.02
CA ALA A 100 25.58 -2.73 7.28
C ALA A 100 24.75 -3.75 6.48
N GLY A 101 23.45 -3.49 6.25
CA GLY A 101 22.60 -4.31 5.39
C GLY A 101 23.02 -4.25 3.93
N THR A 102 23.34 -3.06 3.42
CA THR A 102 23.88 -2.89 2.07
C THR A 102 25.20 -3.64 1.92
N ALA A 103 26.09 -3.52 2.91
CA ALA A 103 27.36 -4.26 2.91
C ALA A 103 27.18 -5.79 3.02
N ALA A 104 26.10 -6.24 3.63
CA ALA A 104 25.76 -7.66 3.78
C ALA A 104 24.98 -8.23 2.59
N GLY A 105 24.64 -7.42 1.58
CA GLY A 105 23.83 -7.87 0.44
C GLY A 105 22.37 -8.13 0.83
N VAL A 106 21.76 -7.30 1.68
CA VAL A 106 20.32 -7.43 1.95
C VAL A 106 19.52 -7.29 0.66
N VAL A 107 18.62 -8.25 0.44
CA VAL A 107 17.55 -8.17 -0.55
C VAL A 107 16.22 -8.25 0.18
N VAL A 108 15.41 -7.20 0.04
CA VAL A 108 14.06 -7.19 0.59
C VAL A 108 13.14 -7.90 -0.40
N ASP A 109 12.58 -9.04 -0.01
CA ASP A 109 11.67 -9.84 -0.84
C ASP A 109 10.24 -9.35 -0.72
N ALA A 110 9.86 -8.88 0.47
CA ALA A 110 8.56 -8.30 0.71
C ALA A 110 8.54 -7.30 1.87
N VAL A 111 7.65 -6.32 1.76
CA VAL A 111 7.14 -5.56 2.92
C VAL A 111 5.66 -5.89 3.08
N VAL A 112 5.25 -6.22 4.29
CA VAL A 112 3.88 -6.64 4.59
C VAL A 112 3.27 -5.66 5.57
N VAL A 113 2.12 -5.08 5.21
CA VAL A 113 1.38 -4.16 6.07
C VAL A 113 -0.04 -4.67 6.25
N LYS A 114 -0.36 -5.08 7.49
CA LYS A 114 -1.67 -5.61 7.85
C LYS A 114 -2.49 -4.56 8.59
N GLY A 115 -3.72 -4.38 8.14
CA GLY A 115 -4.77 -3.61 8.82
C GLY A 115 -6.15 -4.14 8.42
N GLY A 116 -7.13 -3.99 9.30
CA GLY A 116 -8.48 -4.54 9.08
C GLY A 116 -8.48 -6.05 8.81
N ASP A 117 -9.30 -6.47 7.85
CA ASP A 117 -9.56 -7.89 7.57
C ASP A 117 -8.49 -8.55 6.68
N GLY A 118 -7.60 -7.77 6.04
CA GLY A 118 -6.59 -8.29 5.11
C GLY A 118 -5.18 -7.75 5.36
N TYR A 119 -4.29 -7.92 4.38
CA TYR A 119 -2.95 -7.35 4.35
C TYR A 119 -2.50 -7.06 2.91
N ASN A 120 -1.61 -6.08 2.79
CA ASN A 120 -0.94 -5.74 1.54
C ASN A 120 0.47 -6.33 1.56
N VAL A 121 0.92 -6.85 0.42
CA VAL A 121 2.30 -7.33 0.20
C VAL A 121 2.92 -6.48 -0.91
N TYR A 122 4.01 -5.81 -0.60
CA TYR A 122 4.83 -5.05 -1.55
C TYR A 122 6.06 -5.88 -1.90
N ARG A 123 6.42 -5.95 -3.17
CA ARG A 123 7.55 -6.74 -3.69
C ARG A 123 8.36 -5.90 -4.67
N ALA A 124 9.51 -6.40 -5.11
CA ALA A 124 10.28 -5.77 -6.18
C ALA A 124 9.38 -5.52 -7.42
N PRO A 125 9.47 -4.33 -8.05
CA PRO A 125 10.47 -3.27 -7.80
C PRO A 125 10.12 -2.29 -6.66
N TYR A 126 9.01 -2.48 -5.93
CA TYR A 126 8.47 -1.52 -4.95
C TYR A 126 9.06 -1.64 -3.54
N VAL A 127 10.19 -2.32 -3.38
CA VAL A 127 10.88 -2.51 -2.08
C VAL A 127 12.34 -2.11 -2.20
N PRO A 128 13.03 -1.78 -1.08
CA PRO A 128 14.45 -1.51 -1.09
C PRO A 128 15.28 -2.67 -1.68
N PRO A 129 16.43 -2.40 -2.31
CA PRO A 129 17.01 -1.07 -2.53
C PRO A 129 16.37 -0.32 -3.71
N THR A 130 15.55 -0.98 -4.53
CA THR A 130 14.97 -0.41 -5.75
C THR A 130 14.12 0.82 -5.46
N LEU A 131 13.36 0.79 -4.36
CA LEU A 131 12.61 1.95 -3.87
C LEU A 131 13.17 2.45 -2.53
N PRO A 132 13.83 3.62 -2.48
CA PRO A 132 14.38 4.18 -1.23
C PRO A 132 13.26 4.74 -0.33
N PRO A 133 13.50 4.87 0.99
CA PRO A 133 12.57 5.52 1.91
C PRO A 133 12.45 7.02 1.59
N ASP A 134 11.30 7.67 1.79
CA ASP A 134 10.06 7.14 2.37
C ASP A 134 9.12 6.51 1.32
N GLN A 135 8.76 5.23 1.48
CA GLN A 135 7.90 4.51 0.54
C GLN A 135 6.40 4.58 0.87
N ASN A 136 6.06 4.89 2.11
CA ASN A 136 4.71 5.01 2.67
C ASN A 136 3.85 3.76 2.40
N TYR A 137 4.35 2.58 2.77
CA TYR A 137 3.57 1.34 2.66
C TYR A 137 2.37 1.37 3.60
N ILE A 138 1.18 1.16 3.05
CA ILE A 138 -0.09 1.25 3.79
C ILE A 138 -0.84 -0.06 3.83
N SER A 139 -1.71 -0.21 4.83
CA SER A 139 -2.62 -1.36 4.96
C SER A 139 -3.78 -1.29 3.97
N PRO A 140 -4.41 -2.43 3.60
CA PRO A 140 -5.51 -2.44 2.63
C PRO A 140 -6.71 -1.59 3.05
N LEU A 141 -7.54 -1.22 2.08
CA LEU A 141 -8.81 -0.56 2.38
C LEU A 141 -9.77 -1.51 3.10
N THR A 142 -10.43 -1.01 4.14
CA THR A 142 -11.59 -1.68 4.76
C THR A 142 -12.79 -1.70 3.82
N ASN A 143 -13.84 -2.47 4.15
CA ASN A 143 -15.10 -2.56 3.38
C ASN A 143 -15.89 -1.23 3.25
N GLY A 144 -15.34 -0.12 3.75
CA GLY A 144 -15.84 1.24 3.57
C GLY A 144 -14.87 2.17 2.82
N GLY A 145 -13.82 1.62 2.19
CA GLY A 145 -12.82 2.38 1.44
C GLY A 145 -11.89 3.23 2.29
N ASN A 146 -11.79 2.97 3.60
CA ASN A 146 -10.88 3.69 4.51
C ASN A 146 -9.62 2.87 4.75
N VAL A 147 -8.45 3.53 4.83
CA VAL A 147 -7.19 2.94 5.31
C VAL A 147 -7.26 2.79 6.84
N PRO A 148 -7.31 1.55 7.37
CA PRO A 148 -7.31 1.30 8.79
C PRO A 148 -5.92 1.54 9.40
N ASP A 149 -5.86 1.66 10.72
CA ASP A 149 -4.60 1.68 11.45
C ASP A 149 -3.87 0.33 11.28
N ILE A 150 -2.53 0.38 11.33
CA ILE A 150 -1.68 -0.81 11.22
C ILE A 150 -1.93 -1.72 12.43
N SER A 151 -2.44 -2.92 12.16
CA SER A 151 -2.52 -4.00 13.16
C SER A 151 -1.14 -4.59 13.41
N HIS A 152 -0.38 -4.80 12.35
CA HIS A 152 1.04 -5.16 12.39
C HIS A 152 1.68 -5.06 11.01
N TRP A 153 3.00 -4.99 11.00
CA TRP A 153 3.79 -4.96 9.78
C TRP A 153 5.10 -5.70 9.98
N PHE A 154 5.68 -6.16 8.88
CA PHE A 154 7.03 -6.73 8.88
C PHE A 154 7.67 -6.68 7.50
N VAL A 155 9.00 -6.69 7.49
CA VAL A 155 9.85 -6.85 6.30
C VAL A 155 10.34 -8.28 6.25
N CYS A 156 10.22 -8.90 5.09
CA CYS A 156 10.85 -10.15 4.73
C CYS A 156 12.04 -9.83 3.85
N TYR A 157 13.22 -10.19 4.33
CA TYR A 157 14.44 -10.04 3.58
C TYR A 157 15.26 -11.29 3.79
N HIS A 158 15.92 -11.73 2.74
CA HIS A 158 17.11 -12.54 2.90
C HIS A 158 18.33 -11.64 2.81
N LEU A 159 19.41 -12.08 3.43
CA LEU A 159 20.69 -11.72 2.88
C LEU A 159 20.74 -12.51 1.58
N GLU A 160 20.87 -11.83 0.42
CA GLU A 160 21.54 -12.50 -0.68
C GLU A 160 22.74 -13.17 -0.04
N GLU A 161 22.96 -14.45 -0.33
CA GLU A 161 24.17 -15.11 0.10
C GLU A 161 25.29 -14.13 -0.21
N ALA A 162 25.91 -13.54 0.82
CA ALA A 162 26.39 -12.17 0.75
C ALA A 162 27.50 -12.00 -0.30
N PRO A 163 27.23 -11.76 -1.59
CA PRO A 163 27.73 -12.61 -2.71
C PRO A 163 28.27 -14.02 -2.38
N GLY A 164 28.07 -14.59 -1.20
CA GLY A 164 29.23 -15.03 -0.45
C GLY A 164 30.36 -13.97 -0.51
N THR A 165 31.32 -14.11 0.37
CA THR A 165 32.60 -14.28 -0.27
C THR A 165 32.47 -15.56 -1.13
N ASN A 166 31.82 -15.51 -2.29
CA ASN A 166 32.48 -16.05 -3.44
C ASN A 166 33.75 -15.21 -3.46
N GLU A 167 34.79 -15.70 -2.78
CA GLU A 167 36.20 -15.30 -2.86
C GLU A 167 36.72 -15.47 -4.31
N HIS A 168 35.79 -15.38 -5.26
CA HIS A 168 35.65 -15.95 -6.56
C HIS A 168 34.84 -15.01 -7.50
N ALA A 169 34.02 -14.06 -7.02
CA ALA A 169 33.32 -13.11 -7.90
C ALA A 169 34.29 -12.10 -8.55
N VAL A 170 34.26 -11.99 -9.88
CA VAL A 170 35.24 -11.19 -10.65
C VAL A 170 34.76 -9.75 -10.91
N LEU A 171 33.44 -9.58 -11.07
CA LEU A 171 32.79 -8.30 -11.40
C LEU A 171 31.41 -8.21 -10.75
N SER A 172 30.99 -6.99 -10.42
CA SER A 172 29.61 -6.66 -10.06
C SER A 172 29.03 -5.59 -10.99
N LYS A 173 27.72 -5.60 -11.14
CA LYS A 173 26.95 -4.69 -11.98
C LYS A 173 25.78 -4.12 -11.19
N ILE A 174 25.68 -2.78 -11.17
CA ILE A 174 24.55 -2.05 -10.60
C ILE A 174 23.84 -1.33 -11.74
N VAL A 175 22.51 -1.33 -11.71
CA VAL A 175 21.65 -0.63 -12.67
C VAL A 175 20.66 0.22 -11.87
N ILE A 176 20.72 1.54 -12.05
CA ILE A 176 19.80 2.50 -11.44
C ILE A 176 18.81 2.92 -12.53
N PRO A 177 17.51 2.61 -12.41
CA PRO A 177 16.50 2.93 -13.42
C PRO A 177 16.13 4.44 -13.44
N PRO A 178 15.50 4.92 -14.52
CA PRO A 178 14.94 6.26 -14.61
C PRO A 178 13.72 6.46 -13.68
N PRO A 179 13.32 7.72 -13.40
CA PRO A 179 12.19 8.07 -12.55
C PRO A 179 10.79 7.83 -13.17
N GLY A 180 10.68 6.97 -14.17
CA GLY A 180 9.44 6.68 -14.90
C GLY A 180 9.69 5.72 -16.06
N VAL A 181 8.68 5.56 -16.93
CA VAL A 181 8.86 4.79 -18.17
C VAL A 181 9.79 5.57 -19.11
N PRO A 182 10.97 5.03 -19.49
CA PRO A 182 11.87 5.75 -20.38
C PRO A 182 11.31 5.86 -21.79
N VAL A 183 11.56 6.99 -22.46
CA VAL A 183 11.16 7.20 -23.87
C VAL A 183 11.87 6.22 -24.81
N GLU A 184 13.10 5.86 -24.47
CA GLU A 184 13.88 4.86 -25.19
C GLU A 184 14.06 3.60 -24.33
N ASP A 185 13.80 2.42 -24.90
CA ASP A 185 13.98 1.15 -24.22
C ASP A 185 15.41 1.00 -23.64
N LEU A 186 15.50 0.68 -22.35
CA LEU A 186 16.79 0.37 -21.72
C LEU A 186 17.33 -0.99 -22.17
N PRO A 187 18.66 -1.20 -22.11
CA PRO A 187 19.24 -2.49 -22.42
C PRO A 187 18.70 -3.61 -21.52
N THR A 188 18.36 -4.74 -22.15
CA THR A 188 17.95 -5.95 -21.42
C THR A 188 19.14 -6.79 -20.93
N THR A 189 20.35 -6.48 -21.40
CA THR A 189 21.61 -7.10 -21.00
C THR A 189 22.75 -6.10 -21.04
N TYR A 190 23.80 -6.36 -20.25
CA TYR A 190 25.03 -5.57 -20.19
C TYR A 190 26.23 -6.49 -20.32
N THR A 191 27.18 -6.18 -21.21
CA THR A 191 28.40 -6.97 -21.37
C THR A 191 29.60 -6.14 -20.94
N VAL A 192 30.37 -6.67 -20.00
CA VAL A 192 31.59 -6.06 -19.46
C VAL A 192 32.81 -6.88 -19.89
N THR A 193 33.78 -6.24 -20.51
CA THR A 193 35.06 -6.84 -20.88
C THR A 193 36.11 -6.57 -19.81
N VAL A 194 36.79 -7.63 -19.37
CA VAL A 194 37.97 -7.56 -18.51
C VAL A 194 39.22 -7.82 -19.35
N THR A 195 40.20 -6.93 -19.24
CA THR A 195 41.49 -7.04 -19.94
C THR A 195 42.64 -6.95 -18.94
N CYS A 196 43.34 -8.06 -18.72
CA CYS A 196 44.52 -8.11 -17.84
C CYS A 196 45.82 -8.13 -18.66
N ALA A 197 46.85 -7.40 -18.20
CA ALA A 197 48.12 -7.27 -18.92
C ALA A 197 48.79 -8.63 -19.17
N GLY A 198 48.96 -9.00 -20.45
CA GLY A 198 49.59 -10.27 -20.84
C GLY A 198 48.62 -11.45 -20.96
N PHE A 199 47.31 -11.24 -20.79
CA PHE A 199 46.29 -12.29 -20.87
C PHE A 199 45.21 -11.93 -21.92
N PRO A 200 44.58 -12.92 -22.57
CA PRO A 200 43.45 -12.67 -23.45
C PRO A 200 42.27 -12.03 -22.69
N PRO A 201 41.56 -11.06 -23.28
CA PRO A 201 40.38 -10.47 -22.65
C PRO A 201 39.23 -11.48 -22.56
N PHE A 202 38.30 -11.24 -21.65
CA PHE A 202 37.08 -12.01 -21.53
C PHE A 202 35.88 -11.14 -21.18
N ASP A 203 34.70 -11.62 -21.57
CA ASP A 203 33.44 -10.93 -21.38
C ASP A 203 32.60 -11.59 -20.29
N VAL A 204 31.88 -10.75 -19.56
CA VAL A 204 30.90 -11.10 -18.55
C VAL A 204 29.59 -10.41 -18.90
N THR A 205 28.49 -11.17 -18.97
CA THR A 205 27.17 -10.62 -19.32
C THR A 205 26.24 -10.66 -18.12
N PHE A 206 25.59 -9.53 -17.85
CA PHE A 206 24.56 -9.33 -16.85
C PHE A 206 23.19 -9.12 -17.52
N ASN A 207 22.12 -9.44 -16.81
CA ASN A 207 20.76 -9.13 -17.25
C ASN A 207 20.39 -7.67 -16.91
N SER A 208 19.17 -7.25 -17.24
CA SER A 208 18.66 -5.88 -17.06
C SER A 208 18.79 -5.33 -15.64
N GLY A 209 18.72 -6.19 -14.60
CA GLY A 209 18.87 -5.78 -13.19
C GLY A 209 20.31 -5.76 -12.66
N GLY A 210 21.31 -6.15 -13.44
CA GLY A 210 22.69 -6.26 -12.98
C GLY A 210 22.99 -7.54 -12.20
N GLY A 211 23.75 -7.44 -11.10
CA GLY A 211 24.12 -8.55 -10.21
C GLY A 211 25.64 -8.78 -10.10
N ALA A 212 26.03 -9.90 -9.48
CA ALA A 212 27.43 -10.32 -9.36
C ALA A 212 27.75 -11.49 -10.30
N ALA A 213 28.96 -11.51 -10.84
CA ALA A 213 29.40 -12.54 -11.78
C ALA A 213 30.60 -13.35 -11.29
N VAL A 214 30.42 -14.67 -11.31
CA VAL A 214 31.51 -15.66 -11.20
C VAL A 214 32.02 -16.13 -12.58
N ALA A 215 31.30 -15.80 -13.66
CA ALA A 215 31.72 -16.14 -15.01
C ALA A 215 33.04 -15.40 -15.35
N GLY A 216 34.03 -16.13 -15.88
CA GLY A 216 35.35 -15.58 -16.19
C GLY A 216 36.36 -15.69 -15.04
N GLN A 217 35.93 -16.17 -13.87
CA GLN A 217 36.83 -16.46 -12.77
C GLN A 217 37.88 -17.51 -13.13
N GLU A 218 37.51 -18.55 -13.88
CA GLU A 218 38.46 -19.57 -14.33
C GLU A 218 39.60 -18.99 -15.18
N LYS A 219 39.36 -17.84 -15.82
CA LYS A 219 40.38 -17.10 -16.57
C LYS A 219 41.17 -16.19 -15.65
N LEU A 220 40.52 -15.60 -14.66
CA LEU A 220 41.17 -14.72 -13.67
C LEU A 220 42.07 -15.49 -12.70
N ASP A 221 41.74 -16.72 -12.35
CA ASP A 221 42.59 -17.61 -11.55
C ASP A 221 43.94 -17.90 -12.23
N LEU A 222 44.01 -17.75 -13.56
CA LEU A 222 45.25 -17.88 -14.33
C LEU A 222 46.08 -16.59 -14.37
N VAL A 223 45.51 -15.46 -13.95
CA VAL A 223 46.16 -14.16 -13.88
C VAL A 223 46.91 -14.06 -12.54
N PRO A 224 48.24 -13.86 -12.54
CA PRO A 224 49.00 -13.67 -11.31
C PRO A 224 48.58 -12.42 -10.55
N ASP A 225 48.60 -12.49 -9.23
CA ASP A 225 48.42 -11.32 -8.36
C ASP A 225 49.46 -10.24 -8.68
N GLY A 226 49.07 -8.98 -8.57
CA GLY A 226 49.89 -7.84 -9.01
C GLY A 226 49.74 -7.49 -10.49
N THR A 227 49.02 -8.29 -11.29
CA THR A 227 48.70 -7.95 -12.68
C THR A 227 47.65 -6.84 -12.72
N VAL A 228 47.86 -5.83 -13.57
CA VAL A 228 46.88 -4.76 -13.79
C VAL A 228 45.81 -5.24 -14.78
N CYS A 229 44.54 -5.09 -14.39
CA CYS A 229 43.38 -5.41 -15.19
C CYS A 229 42.52 -4.16 -15.40
N THR A 230 42.01 -3.97 -16.62
CA THR A 230 41.04 -2.92 -16.96
C THR A 230 39.68 -3.52 -17.20
N VAL A 231 38.63 -2.75 -16.91
CA VAL A 231 37.22 -3.15 -17.01
C VAL A 231 36.51 -2.13 -17.87
N ALA A 232 35.84 -2.58 -18.94
CA ALA A 232 35.09 -1.70 -19.82
C ALA A 232 33.75 -2.31 -20.17
N GLU A 233 32.68 -1.57 -19.97
CA GLU A 233 31.37 -1.93 -20.50
C GLU A 233 31.33 -1.73 -22.02
N GLN A 234 30.78 -2.72 -22.72
CA GLN A 234 30.52 -2.65 -24.15
C GLN A 234 29.22 -1.90 -24.42
N GLY A 235 29.13 -1.25 -25.59
CA GLY A 235 27.88 -0.64 -26.05
C GLY A 235 27.46 0.63 -25.32
N THR A 236 28.32 1.22 -24.49
CA THR A 236 28.00 2.45 -23.72
C THR A 236 27.60 3.63 -24.60
N GLY A 237 28.10 3.71 -25.83
CA GLY A 237 27.72 4.75 -26.80
C GLY A 237 26.35 4.53 -27.47
N GLY A 238 25.65 3.44 -27.15
CA GLY A 238 24.28 3.17 -27.60
C GLY A 238 23.27 3.17 -26.46
N LEU A 239 23.67 3.65 -25.27
CA LEU A 239 22.74 3.90 -24.18
C LEU A 239 21.94 5.18 -24.45
N PRO A 240 20.71 5.31 -23.94
CA PRO A 240 19.90 6.51 -24.09
C PRO A 240 20.62 7.77 -23.60
N ASP A 241 20.28 8.92 -24.17
CA ASP A 241 20.77 10.22 -23.67
C ASP A 241 20.40 10.40 -22.19
N GLY A 242 21.32 10.94 -21.39
CA GLY A 242 21.18 11.02 -19.93
C GLY A 242 21.76 9.82 -19.16
N SER A 243 22.10 8.72 -19.85
CA SER A 243 22.77 7.58 -19.21
C SER A 243 24.20 7.92 -18.76
N GLU A 244 24.55 7.52 -17.53
CA GLU A 244 25.91 7.62 -17.00
C GLU A 244 26.45 6.23 -16.65
N VAL A 245 27.68 5.91 -17.12
CA VAL A 245 28.37 4.67 -16.75
C VAL A 245 29.60 4.99 -15.91
N THR A 246 29.60 4.51 -14.66
CA THR A 246 30.71 4.70 -13.73
C THR A 246 31.29 3.36 -13.26
N TYR A 247 32.49 3.42 -12.71
CA TYR A 247 33.25 2.25 -12.29
C TYR A 247 33.74 2.45 -10.86
N ILE A 248 33.79 1.36 -10.08
CA ILE A 248 34.35 1.34 -8.74
C ILE A 248 35.38 0.21 -8.67
N PRO A 249 36.67 0.53 -8.43
CA PRO A 249 37.22 1.88 -8.29
C PRO A 249 37.17 2.65 -9.63
N ALA A 250 37.18 4.00 -9.56
CA ALA A 250 36.99 4.88 -10.72
C ALA A 250 38.06 4.71 -11.81
N ASP A 251 39.23 4.23 -11.43
CA ASP A 251 40.35 3.96 -12.33
C ASP A 251 40.24 2.62 -13.06
N ALA A 252 39.28 1.76 -12.72
CA ALA A 252 39.12 0.43 -13.32
C ALA A 252 38.99 0.46 -14.84
N ALA A 253 38.37 1.49 -15.42
CA ALA A 253 38.22 1.65 -16.86
C ALA A 253 39.40 2.35 -17.56
N THR A 254 40.33 2.93 -16.80
CA THR A 254 41.42 3.75 -17.36
C THR A 254 42.79 3.14 -17.07
N THR A 255 43.37 3.43 -15.90
CA THR A 255 44.67 2.88 -15.52
C THR A 255 44.57 1.44 -15.03
N GLY A 256 43.35 0.95 -14.77
CA GLY A 256 43.06 -0.41 -14.32
C GLY A 256 43.27 -0.60 -12.83
N VAL A 257 42.83 -1.74 -12.35
CA VAL A 257 42.93 -2.20 -10.96
C VAL A 257 44.00 -3.28 -10.89
N VAL A 258 44.81 -3.25 -9.83
CA VAL A 258 45.76 -4.33 -9.56
C VAL A 258 44.99 -5.52 -9.01
N LYS A 259 45.05 -6.67 -9.69
CA LYS A 259 44.51 -7.93 -9.19
C LYS A 259 45.17 -8.26 -7.85
N GLY A 260 44.37 -8.30 -6.79
CA GLY A 260 44.79 -8.72 -5.45
C GLY A 260 44.61 -10.22 -5.23
N GLU A 261 44.72 -10.63 -3.97
CA GLU A 261 44.31 -11.98 -3.54
C GLU A 261 42.78 -12.16 -3.65
N ASP A 262 42.04 -11.04 -3.62
CA ASP A 262 40.60 -11.02 -3.83
C ASP A 262 40.24 -11.08 -5.34
N PRO A 263 39.18 -11.82 -5.68
CA PRO A 263 38.73 -12.05 -7.06
C PRO A 263 38.15 -10.80 -7.73
N LEU A 264 37.62 -9.85 -6.94
CA LEU A 264 36.74 -8.79 -7.40
C LEU A 264 37.60 -7.65 -7.93
N ILE A 265 37.45 -7.37 -9.23
CA ILE A 265 38.26 -6.35 -9.90
C ILE A 265 37.53 -5.02 -9.93
N ALA A 266 36.22 -5.01 -10.17
CA ALA A 266 35.44 -3.78 -10.21
C ALA A 266 33.93 -3.99 -10.04
N VAL A 267 33.25 -2.89 -9.71
CA VAL A 267 31.81 -2.71 -9.89
C VAL A 267 31.59 -1.77 -11.06
N VAL A 268 30.67 -2.11 -11.95
CA VAL A 268 30.20 -1.25 -13.05
C VAL A 268 28.81 -0.77 -12.71
N VAL A 269 28.55 0.54 -12.83
CA VAL A 269 27.25 1.15 -12.50
C VAL A 269 26.71 1.81 -13.74
N ASN A 270 25.50 1.45 -14.16
CA ASN A 270 24.74 2.23 -15.13
C ASN A 270 23.67 2.99 -14.39
N ASN A 271 23.74 4.30 -14.48
CA ASN A 271 22.78 5.21 -13.91
C ASN A 271 21.92 5.80 -15.02
N PHE A 272 20.61 5.56 -14.94
CA PHE A 272 19.62 6.07 -15.88
C PHE A 272 18.70 7.12 -15.25
N SER A 273 19.01 7.65 -14.07
CA SER A 273 18.16 8.63 -13.38
C SER A 273 17.92 9.91 -14.19
N ASP A 274 18.82 10.27 -15.11
CA ASP A 274 18.70 11.45 -15.97
C ASP A 274 18.21 11.11 -17.40
N VAL A 275 17.77 9.87 -17.65
CA VAL A 275 17.18 9.47 -18.94
C VAL A 275 15.78 10.05 -19.07
N ASP A 276 15.47 10.60 -20.25
CA ASP A 276 14.15 11.12 -20.57
C ASP A 276 13.06 10.05 -20.39
N VAL A 277 11.99 10.42 -19.70
CA VAL A 277 10.82 9.57 -19.44
C VAL A 277 9.62 10.04 -20.25
N GLU A 278 8.74 9.10 -20.58
CA GLU A 278 7.45 9.38 -21.18
C GLU A 278 6.63 10.25 -20.21
N THR A 279 5.95 11.26 -20.75
CA THR A 279 5.12 12.19 -19.96
C THR A 279 3.76 12.37 -20.60
N THR A 280 2.76 12.64 -19.77
CA THR A 280 1.38 12.97 -20.16
C THR A 280 0.89 14.25 -19.48
N SER A 281 -0.39 14.55 -19.64
CA SER A 281 -1.09 15.60 -18.92
C SER A 281 -2.33 15.09 -18.18
N LEU A 282 -2.70 15.77 -17.09
CA LEU A 282 -3.92 15.55 -16.33
C LEU A 282 -4.84 16.76 -16.48
N GLN A 283 -6.02 16.55 -17.04
CA GLN A 283 -7.07 17.56 -17.13
C GLN A 283 -8.14 17.34 -16.04
N VAL A 284 -8.34 18.32 -15.16
CA VAL A 284 -9.38 18.29 -14.14
C VAL A 284 -10.48 19.30 -14.46
N THR A 285 -11.74 18.84 -14.57
CA THR A 285 -12.90 19.68 -14.94
C THR A 285 -13.94 19.72 -13.84
N LYS A 286 -14.52 20.91 -13.61
CA LYS A 286 -15.60 21.13 -12.65
C LYS A 286 -16.99 21.10 -13.29
N VAL A 287 -17.85 20.21 -12.81
CA VAL A 287 -19.28 20.17 -13.15
C VAL A 287 -20.13 20.49 -11.93
N VAL A 288 -21.22 21.22 -12.14
CA VAL A 288 -22.22 21.52 -11.11
C VAL A 288 -23.58 21.00 -11.58
N ASP A 289 -24.15 20.10 -10.80
CA ASP A 289 -25.51 19.57 -10.97
C ASP A 289 -26.43 20.12 -9.86
N ALA A 290 -27.15 21.19 -10.19
CA ALA A 290 -28.07 21.82 -9.26
C ALA A 290 -29.39 22.19 -9.93
N ALA A 291 -30.49 22.01 -9.21
CA ALA A 291 -31.81 22.43 -9.67
C ALA A 291 -31.86 23.94 -9.96
N ALA A 292 -32.73 24.34 -10.89
CA ALA A 292 -32.92 25.74 -11.23
C ALA A 292 -33.33 26.56 -9.98
N GLY A 293 -32.65 27.69 -9.77
CA GLY A 293 -32.88 28.57 -8.62
C GLY A 293 -32.04 28.25 -7.38
N THR A 294 -31.25 27.18 -7.39
CA THR A 294 -30.24 26.94 -6.35
C THR A 294 -29.10 27.95 -6.46
N THR A 295 -28.70 28.54 -5.33
CA THR A 295 -27.49 29.37 -5.27
C THR A 295 -26.26 28.48 -5.38
N VAL A 296 -25.52 28.61 -6.48
CA VAL A 296 -24.26 27.89 -6.73
C VAL A 296 -23.12 28.66 -6.07
N PRO A 297 -22.16 27.99 -5.40
CA PRO A 297 -20.92 28.62 -4.95
C PRO A 297 -20.20 29.34 -6.11
N ASP A 298 -19.65 30.52 -5.84
CA ASP A 298 -18.91 31.29 -6.84
C ASP A 298 -17.60 30.62 -7.25
N SER A 299 -17.04 29.77 -6.37
CA SER A 299 -15.80 29.05 -6.60
C SER A 299 -15.74 27.72 -5.86
N PHE A 300 -14.87 26.85 -6.36
CA PHE A 300 -14.56 25.52 -5.84
C PHE A 300 -13.05 25.37 -5.76
N THR A 301 -12.54 24.80 -4.67
CA THR A 301 -11.09 24.64 -4.45
C THR A 301 -10.75 23.17 -4.32
N TRP A 302 -9.69 22.72 -4.98
CA TRP A 302 -9.18 21.35 -4.87
C TRP A 302 -7.65 21.31 -4.88
N GLY A 303 -7.10 20.21 -4.36
CA GLY A 303 -5.69 19.85 -4.45
C GLY A 303 -5.46 18.81 -5.54
N ILE A 304 -4.35 18.96 -6.27
CA ILE A 304 -3.81 17.95 -7.19
C ILE A 304 -2.40 17.64 -6.73
N SER A 305 -2.08 16.35 -6.55
CA SER A 305 -0.72 15.88 -6.26
C SER A 305 -0.41 14.74 -7.21
N CYS A 306 0.72 14.78 -7.88
CA CYS A 306 1.25 13.65 -8.64
C CYS A 306 2.68 13.40 -8.17
N GLU A 307 2.98 12.17 -7.78
CA GLU A 307 4.30 11.75 -7.31
C GLU A 307 4.90 10.77 -8.32
N ASP A 308 6.14 11.03 -8.73
CA ASP A 308 6.98 10.09 -9.45
C ASP A 308 7.44 9.01 -8.47
N THR A 309 7.02 7.76 -8.69
CA THR A 309 7.31 6.68 -7.74
C THR A 309 8.74 6.12 -7.86
N HIS A 310 9.61 6.73 -8.67
CA HIS A 310 10.91 6.15 -9.01
C HIS A 310 12.09 7.05 -8.61
N GLY A 311 12.72 6.66 -7.49
CA GLY A 311 14.14 6.75 -7.19
C GLY A 311 14.94 7.99 -7.62
N ASP A 312 14.91 9.06 -6.82
CA ASP A 312 16.09 9.90 -6.66
C ASP A 312 17.02 9.32 -5.56
N PRO A 313 18.25 8.88 -5.91
CA PRO A 313 19.22 8.36 -4.94
C PRO A 313 19.88 9.44 -4.06
N THR A 314 19.62 10.74 -4.30
CA THR A 314 20.24 11.85 -3.56
C THR A 314 19.35 12.45 -2.45
N GLY A 315 18.08 12.03 -2.36
CA GLY A 315 17.13 12.57 -1.38
C GLY A 315 16.73 14.03 -1.65
N GLN A 316 17.05 14.53 -2.84
CA GLN A 316 16.62 15.80 -3.38
C GLN A 316 15.48 15.55 -4.38
N ILE A 317 14.26 15.47 -3.86
CA ILE A 317 13.03 15.46 -4.67
C ILE A 317 12.96 16.78 -5.47
N ASP A 318 13.52 16.81 -6.68
CA ASP A 318 13.39 17.94 -7.61
C ASP A 318 12.15 17.79 -8.52
N GLY A 319 11.45 16.64 -8.43
CA GLY A 319 10.27 16.28 -9.23
C GLY A 319 8.93 16.32 -8.49
N LYS A 320 8.86 16.80 -7.23
CA LYS A 320 7.57 16.94 -6.55
C LYS A 320 6.78 18.00 -7.30
N LEU A 321 5.79 17.62 -8.11
CA LEU A 321 4.73 18.54 -8.49
C LEU A 321 4.14 19.02 -7.16
N THR A 322 4.53 20.23 -6.77
CA THR A 322 4.15 20.82 -5.49
C THR A 322 2.64 20.76 -5.43
N PRO A 323 2.01 20.23 -4.36
CA PRO A 323 0.57 20.05 -4.32
C PRO A 323 -0.13 21.30 -4.84
N GLN A 324 -0.75 21.19 -6.02
CA GLN A 324 -1.34 22.34 -6.69
C GLN A 324 -2.72 22.53 -6.11
N VAL A 325 -2.86 23.56 -5.28
CA VAL A 325 -4.16 24.02 -4.81
C VAL A 325 -4.72 24.98 -5.85
N VAL A 326 -5.85 24.62 -6.45
CA VAL A 326 -6.47 25.39 -7.52
C VAL A 326 -7.89 25.77 -7.15
N THR A 327 -8.27 27.00 -7.45
CA THR A 327 -9.63 27.52 -7.26
C THR A 327 -10.22 27.88 -8.62
N VAL A 328 -11.39 27.31 -8.94
CA VAL A 328 -12.09 27.55 -10.21
C VAL A 328 -13.57 27.89 -10.00
N ALA A 329 -14.19 28.48 -11.01
CA ALA A 329 -15.66 28.60 -11.10
C ALA A 329 -16.30 27.31 -11.64
N ALA A 330 -17.63 27.20 -11.55
CA ALA A 330 -18.38 26.13 -12.21
C ALA A 330 -18.08 26.07 -13.72
N GLY A 331 -17.79 24.88 -14.25
CA GLY A 331 -17.37 24.68 -15.64
C GLY A 331 -15.89 24.98 -15.91
N GLY A 332 -15.12 25.36 -14.90
CA GLY A 332 -13.68 25.58 -15.02
C GLY A 332 -12.90 24.29 -15.22
N THR A 333 -11.76 24.40 -15.90
CA THR A 333 -10.84 23.29 -16.19
C THR A 333 -9.41 23.70 -15.85
N VAL A 334 -8.64 22.74 -15.35
CA VAL A 334 -7.21 22.86 -15.02
C VAL A 334 -6.47 21.80 -15.83
N LEU A 335 -5.31 22.15 -16.36
CA LEU A 335 -4.40 21.22 -17.03
C LEU A 335 -3.08 21.20 -16.26
N VAL A 336 -2.63 20.01 -15.89
CA VAL A 336 -1.30 19.75 -15.33
C VAL A 336 -0.53 19.00 -16.41
N GLU A 337 0.58 19.56 -16.86
CA GLU A 337 1.43 18.99 -17.92
C GLU A 337 2.65 18.28 -17.30
N ASP A 338 3.41 17.58 -18.14
CA ASP A 338 4.69 16.95 -17.79
C ASP A 338 4.61 15.94 -16.63
N ILE A 339 3.53 15.16 -16.56
CA ILE A 339 3.37 14.09 -15.57
C ILE A 339 4.02 12.83 -16.12
N ALA A 340 5.02 12.27 -15.43
CA ALA A 340 5.67 11.03 -15.87
C ALA A 340 4.67 9.87 -15.98
N VAL A 341 4.81 9.04 -17.02
CA VAL A 341 4.08 7.76 -17.10
C VAL A 341 4.60 6.84 -15.99
N GLY A 342 3.67 6.20 -15.27
CA GLY A 342 3.91 5.49 -14.02
C GLY A 342 3.81 6.36 -12.76
N ALA A 343 3.55 7.66 -12.89
CA ALA A 343 3.30 8.53 -11.74
C ALA A 343 1.92 8.27 -11.12
N HIS A 344 1.82 8.53 -9.81
CA HIS A 344 0.59 8.35 -9.04
C HIS A 344 -0.01 9.70 -8.73
N CYS A 345 -1.25 9.91 -9.15
CA CYS A 345 -1.96 11.15 -8.98
C CYS A 345 -3.14 11.01 -8.01
N ALA A 346 -3.40 12.06 -7.24
CA ALA A 346 -4.56 12.23 -6.38
C ALA A 346 -5.22 13.59 -6.64
N VAL A 347 -6.56 13.62 -6.63
CA VAL A 347 -7.35 14.85 -6.84
C VAL A 347 -8.45 14.96 -5.79
N GLU A 348 -8.38 15.96 -4.91
CA GLU A 348 -9.34 16.11 -3.81
C GLU A 348 -9.94 17.53 -3.75
N GLU A 349 -11.27 17.64 -3.76
CA GLU A 349 -11.96 18.90 -3.49
C GLU A 349 -12.10 19.19 -1.99
N ASP A 350 -11.84 20.44 -1.59
CA ASP A 350 -12.14 20.94 -0.25
C ASP A 350 -13.66 21.09 -0.05
N THR A 351 -14.29 19.99 0.35
CA THR A 351 -15.72 19.94 0.63
C THR A 351 -16.11 20.65 1.93
N SER A 352 -15.14 21.00 2.80
CA SER A 352 -15.42 21.70 4.06
C SER A 352 -15.87 23.15 3.83
N SER A 353 -15.48 23.72 2.69
CA SER A 353 -15.86 25.06 2.25
C SER A 353 -17.25 25.13 1.61
N LEU A 354 -17.87 23.98 1.30
CA LEU A 354 -19.14 23.93 0.59
C LEU A 354 -20.34 24.22 1.51
N PRO A 355 -21.38 24.93 1.03
CA PRO A 355 -22.61 25.10 1.78
C PRO A 355 -23.31 23.76 2.06
N ALA A 356 -24.13 23.72 3.12
CA ALA A 356 -24.90 22.52 3.44
C ALA A 356 -25.81 22.08 2.28
N GLY A 357 -25.82 20.78 2.01
CA GLY A 357 -26.60 20.17 0.91
C GLY A 357 -25.80 19.95 -0.37
N TRP A 358 -24.54 20.39 -0.44
CA TRP A 358 -23.63 20.07 -1.53
C TRP A 358 -22.80 18.81 -1.22
N SER A 359 -22.56 18.00 -2.24
CA SER A 359 -21.64 16.86 -2.18
C SER A 359 -20.78 16.81 -3.43
N ALA A 360 -19.56 16.26 -3.35
CA ALA A 360 -18.68 16.03 -4.48
C ALA A 360 -18.72 14.56 -4.92
N ALA A 361 -18.59 14.33 -6.22
CA ALA A 361 -18.31 13.04 -6.82
C ALA A 361 -17.25 13.20 -7.91
N TYR A 362 -16.44 12.16 -8.12
CA TYR A 362 -15.27 12.18 -8.98
C TYR A 362 -15.39 11.07 -10.03
N THR A 363 -15.01 11.37 -11.26
CA THR A 363 -14.91 10.40 -12.36
C THR A 363 -13.54 10.51 -12.99
N VAL A 364 -12.80 9.40 -13.07
CA VAL A 364 -11.52 9.31 -13.79
C VAL A 364 -11.77 8.64 -15.15
N GLY A 365 -11.34 9.27 -16.25
CA GLY A 365 -11.62 8.83 -17.61
C GLY A 365 -13.12 8.59 -17.84
N ASP A 366 -13.44 7.42 -18.38
CA ASP A 366 -14.82 6.93 -18.59
C ASP A 366 -15.36 6.08 -17.42
N GLY A 367 -14.72 6.16 -16.26
CA GLY A 367 -15.08 5.42 -15.05
C GLY A 367 -16.46 5.76 -14.48
N GLN A 368 -16.88 5.01 -13.47
CA GLN A 368 -18.10 5.36 -12.72
C GLN A 368 -17.82 6.46 -11.68
N PRO A 369 -18.79 7.37 -11.42
CA PRO A 369 -18.64 8.38 -10.39
C PRO A 369 -18.46 7.75 -8.99
N SER A 370 -17.50 8.26 -8.21
CA SER A 370 -17.25 7.89 -6.82
C SER A 370 -17.39 9.10 -5.89
N ALA A 371 -17.88 8.90 -4.66
CA ALA A 371 -17.86 9.95 -3.65
C ALA A 371 -16.49 10.09 -2.95
N GLN A 372 -15.60 9.12 -3.13
CA GLN A 372 -14.23 9.17 -2.63
C GLN A 372 -13.35 9.87 -3.66
N PHE A 373 -12.39 10.68 -3.19
CA PHE A 373 -11.41 11.28 -4.08
C PHE A 373 -10.59 10.18 -4.77
N PRO A 374 -10.26 10.32 -6.07
CA PRO A 374 -9.52 9.32 -6.78
C PRO A 374 -8.03 9.38 -6.44
N VAL A 375 -7.42 8.19 -6.35
CA VAL A 375 -5.98 7.94 -6.45
C VAL A 375 -5.80 6.98 -7.61
N PHE A 376 -4.93 7.31 -8.57
CA PHE A 376 -4.75 6.54 -9.80
C PHE A 376 -3.32 6.64 -10.33
N GLU A 377 -2.90 5.64 -11.09
CA GLU A 377 -1.65 5.63 -11.84
C GLU A 377 -1.87 6.19 -13.24
N VAL A 378 -0.84 6.84 -13.78
CA VAL A 378 -0.76 7.20 -15.18
C VAL A 378 -0.20 6.01 -15.95
N ASP A 379 -1.08 5.25 -16.60
CA ASP A 379 -0.69 3.99 -17.26
C ASP A 379 0.00 4.18 -18.61
N ASP A 380 -0.22 5.31 -19.28
CA ASP A 380 0.29 5.60 -20.62
C ASP A 380 0.46 7.10 -20.89
N ASP A 381 0.92 7.43 -22.10
CA ASP A 381 1.13 8.79 -22.59
C ASP A 381 -0.17 9.53 -22.95
N GLN A 382 -1.35 8.93 -22.71
CA GLN A 382 -2.63 9.57 -22.99
C GLN A 382 -3.03 10.52 -21.87
N ALA A 383 -3.62 11.65 -22.26
CA ALA A 383 -4.09 12.64 -21.31
C ALA A 383 -5.17 12.04 -20.39
N VAL A 384 -4.92 12.06 -19.08
CA VAL A 384 -5.89 11.60 -18.08
C VAL A 384 -6.91 12.70 -17.83
N THR A 385 -8.19 12.35 -17.76
CA THR A 385 -9.25 13.32 -17.43
C THR A 385 -9.89 12.97 -16.09
N VAL A 386 -10.04 13.95 -15.20
CA VAL A 386 -10.82 13.84 -13.97
C VAL A 386 -11.96 14.85 -13.99
N THR A 387 -13.19 14.39 -13.77
CA THR A 387 -14.36 15.26 -13.62
C THR A 387 -14.80 15.28 -12.17
N ILE A 388 -14.81 16.46 -11.55
CA ILE A 388 -15.37 16.68 -10.22
C ILE A 388 -16.78 17.25 -10.38
N THR A 389 -17.79 16.49 -9.98
CA THR A 389 -19.20 16.90 -10.03
C THR A 389 -19.69 17.27 -8.64
N ASN A 390 -20.12 18.52 -8.44
CA ASN A 390 -20.88 18.87 -7.25
C ASN A 390 -22.38 18.79 -7.50
N THR A 391 -23.07 18.03 -6.65
CA THR A 391 -24.53 17.92 -6.70
C THR A 391 -25.15 18.60 -5.49
N PHE A 392 -26.23 19.36 -5.70
CA PHE A 392 -27.02 19.91 -4.61
C PHE A 392 -28.25 19.04 -4.31
N ALA A 393 -28.34 18.52 -3.09
CA ALA A 393 -29.52 17.88 -2.54
C ALA A 393 -30.08 18.73 -1.38
N PRO A 394 -31.34 19.22 -1.47
CA PRO A 394 -31.90 20.02 -0.40
C PRO A 394 -31.98 19.21 0.90
N VAL A 395 -31.37 19.74 1.95
CA VAL A 395 -31.45 19.16 3.29
C VAL A 395 -32.94 19.20 3.72
N PRO A 396 -33.56 18.06 4.07
CA PRO A 396 -34.95 18.05 4.52
C PRO A 396 -35.07 19.00 5.70
N SER A 397 -35.84 20.09 5.54
CA SER A 397 -36.11 21.00 6.65
C SER A 397 -36.75 20.17 7.75
N ALA A 398 -36.09 20.08 8.91
CA ALA A 398 -36.61 19.32 10.03
C ALA A 398 -38.05 19.77 10.27
N SER A 399 -39.02 18.87 10.07
CA SER A 399 -40.42 19.18 10.31
C SER A 399 -40.54 19.75 11.74
N PRO A 400 -41.16 20.91 11.92
CA PRO A 400 -41.29 21.52 13.24
C PRO A 400 -41.93 20.48 14.16
N THR A 401 -41.24 20.18 15.26
CA THR A 401 -41.70 19.20 16.24
C THR A 401 -43.08 19.62 16.72
N GLY A 402 -44.12 18.91 16.27
CA GLY A 402 -45.49 19.22 16.67
C GLY A 402 -45.64 19.12 18.19
N PRO A 403 -46.47 19.97 18.83
CA PRO A 403 -46.69 19.90 20.27
C PRO A 403 -47.25 18.52 20.65
N ALA A 404 -46.64 17.89 21.65
CA ALA A 404 -47.03 16.57 22.13
C ALA A 404 -48.53 16.53 22.52
N LEU A 405 -49.31 15.67 21.86
CA LEU A 405 -50.70 15.40 22.22
C LEU A 405 -50.75 14.55 23.50
N ALA A 406 -51.42 15.07 24.53
CA ALA A 406 -51.71 14.37 25.77
C ALA A 406 -52.66 13.18 25.51
N ASN A 407 -52.25 11.99 25.93
CA ASN A 407 -52.96 10.73 25.74
C ASN A 407 -54.01 10.54 26.85
N THR A 408 -55.30 10.74 26.56
CA THR A 408 -56.43 10.38 27.43
C THR A 408 -57.00 9.03 26.99
N GLY A 409 -56.76 7.98 27.76
CA GLY A 409 -57.20 6.61 27.46
C GLY A 409 -58.68 6.33 27.71
N ASP A 410 -59.21 5.31 27.02
CA ASP A 410 -60.51 4.68 27.30
C ASP A 410 -60.39 3.14 27.16
N PRO A 411 -60.77 2.32 28.16
CA PRO A 411 -60.48 0.88 28.18
C PRO A 411 -61.73 0.03 27.88
N VAL A 412 -61.87 -0.50 26.66
CA VAL A 412 -62.83 -1.58 26.38
C VAL A 412 -62.18 -2.65 25.49
N SER A 413 -62.35 -3.92 25.89
CA SER A 413 -61.99 -5.15 25.16
C SER A 413 -60.67 -5.85 25.58
N ARG A 414 -60.68 -6.42 26.79
CA ARG A 414 -59.77 -7.49 27.24
C ARG A 414 -60.57 -8.73 27.62
N VAL A 415 -61.00 -9.54 26.64
CA VAL A 415 -61.61 -10.86 26.93
C VAL A 415 -61.09 -12.03 26.07
N LEU A 416 -60.33 -11.85 24.98
CA LEU A 416 -60.15 -12.96 24.01
C LEU A 416 -58.77 -13.62 23.84
N TRP A 417 -57.73 -13.35 24.63
CA TRP A 417 -56.37 -13.86 24.34
C TRP A 417 -55.68 -14.77 25.37
N TRP A 418 -56.40 -15.32 26.35
CA TRP A 418 -55.80 -16.25 27.34
C TRP A 418 -55.68 -17.72 26.89
N ALA A 419 -55.98 -18.07 25.62
CA ALA A 419 -56.08 -19.47 25.19
C ALA A 419 -54.88 -20.05 24.40
N LEU A 420 -53.81 -19.30 24.10
CA LEU A 420 -52.73 -19.80 23.22
C LEU A 420 -51.31 -19.85 23.82
N GLY A 421 -51.14 -19.61 25.12
CA GLY A 421 -49.83 -19.47 25.77
C GLY A 421 -49.36 -20.66 26.61
N LEU A 422 -49.72 -21.91 26.28
CA LEU A 422 -49.45 -23.09 27.13
C LEU A 422 -48.95 -24.33 26.37
N LEU A 423 -48.16 -24.16 25.30
CA LEU A 423 -47.69 -25.30 24.48
C LEU A 423 -46.21 -25.28 24.03
N LEU A 424 -45.36 -24.36 24.51
CA LEU A 424 -43.96 -24.27 24.03
C LEU A 424 -42.92 -24.03 25.14
N THR A 425 -43.02 -24.75 26.25
CA THR A 425 -41.91 -24.88 27.22
C THR A 425 -41.77 -26.34 27.65
N GLY A 426 -41.27 -27.19 26.75
CA GLY A 426 -41.09 -28.60 27.08
C GLY A 426 -40.37 -29.44 26.04
N VAL A 427 -39.19 -29.04 25.54
CA VAL A 427 -38.14 -29.98 25.06
C VAL A 427 -36.77 -29.29 25.12
N VAL A 428 -36.06 -29.38 26.25
CA VAL A 428 -34.58 -29.29 26.28
C VAL A 428 -34.10 -30.31 27.30
N LEU A 429 -33.72 -31.50 26.83
CA LEU A 429 -32.84 -32.45 27.50
C LEU A 429 -32.52 -33.59 26.53
N VAL A 430 -31.26 -34.06 26.59
CA VAL A 430 -30.64 -35.24 25.94
C VAL A 430 -29.71 -34.90 24.77
N GLY A 431 -28.41 -35.13 24.97
CA GLY A 431 -27.52 -35.49 23.85
C GLY A 431 -26.05 -35.06 23.86
N PHE A 432 -25.33 -35.03 25.00
CA PHE A 432 -23.86 -35.01 24.97
C PHE A 432 -23.30 -36.35 25.47
N ALA A 433 -22.89 -37.20 24.52
CA ALA A 433 -22.06 -38.36 24.80
C ALA A 433 -21.11 -38.65 23.62
N ALA A 434 -19.81 -38.53 23.93
CA ALA A 434 -18.68 -39.30 23.44
C ALA A 434 -18.35 -39.34 21.93
N ARG A 435 -17.20 -38.76 21.57
CA ARG A 435 -16.20 -39.44 20.71
C ARG A 435 -14.79 -38.88 20.92
N ARG A 436 -13.97 -39.64 21.67
CA ARG A 436 -12.49 -39.64 21.61
C ARG A 436 -12.06 -40.94 20.94
N ARG A 437 -11.21 -40.88 19.91
CA ARG A 437 -10.21 -41.88 19.47
C ARG A 437 -9.48 -41.34 18.22
N THR A 438 -8.23 -40.89 18.36
CA THR A 438 -6.94 -41.57 18.02
C THR A 438 -6.64 -41.72 16.52
N ARG A 439 -5.52 -41.12 16.07
CA ARG A 439 -4.51 -41.61 15.11
C ARG A 439 -3.23 -40.80 15.39
N SER A 440 -2.20 -41.38 16.00
CA SER A 440 -1.14 -42.28 15.49
C SER A 440 -0.08 -41.56 14.67
N ALA A 441 1.13 -41.62 15.20
CA ALA A 441 2.39 -41.18 14.62
C ALA A 441 2.73 -41.90 13.31
N ARG A 442 3.40 -41.16 12.43
CA ARG A 442 4.61 -41.56 11.72
C ARG A 442 5.49 -40.35 11.52
#